data_AF-A0A6I4NE87-F1
#
_entry.id   AF-A0A6I4NE87-F1
#
_cell.length_a   1.000
_cell.length_b   1.000
_cell.length_c   1.000
_cell.angle_alpha   90.00
_cell.angle_beta   90.00
_cell.angle_gamma   90.00
#
_symmetry.space_group_name_H-M   'P 1'
#
loop_
_entity.id
_entity.type
_entity.pdbx_description
1 polymer ?
#
loop_
_entity_poly.entity_id
_entity_poly.type
_entity_poly.pdbx_seq_one_letter_code
_entity_poly.pdbx_strand_id
1 'polypeptide(L)'
;METPTAILAMDGRLEVFVIASNRSLYVTEQQKPNQATFTQVDQIGGNLPGLPIPAKFHDNRILVPHRGSDKALWSFQQARS
;
A
#
# COMPACT_ATOMS: atom_id res chain seq x y z
N MET A 1 7.20 13.48 -4.14
CA MET A 1 6.45 12.30 -3.68
C MET A 1 5.01 12.51 -4.07
N GLU A 2 4.33 11.44 -4.50
CA GLU A 2 2.90 11.53 -4.79
C GLU A 2 2.08 11.53 -3.49
N THR A 3 0.81 11.89 -3.58
CA THR A 3 -0.10 11.95 -2.42
C THR A 3 -0.20 10.55 -1.78
N PRO A 4 0.07 10.40 -0.48
CA PRO A 4 -0.10 9.12 0.20
C PRO A 4 -1.58 8.72 0.23
N THR A 5 -1.84 7.42 0.13
CA THR A 5 -3.19 6.86 0.25
C THR A 5 -3.23 5.89 1.42
N ALA A 6 -4.27 5.97 2.25
CA ALA A 6 -4.42 5.13 3.44
C ALA A 6 -5.64 4.22 3.34
N ILE A 7 -5.57 3.07 4.00
CA ILE A 7 -6.68 2.15 4.19
C ILE A 7 -6.69 1.63 5.63
N LEU A 8 -7.87 1.43 6.19
CA LEU A 8 -8.02 0.81 7.51
C LEU A 8 -7.88 -0.71 7.34
N ALA A 9 -6.90 -1.37 7.95
CA ALA A 9 -6.75 -2.82 7.99
C ALA A 9 -7.84 -3.49 8.85
N MET A 10 -7.96 -4.82 8.77
CA MET A 10 -9.01 -5.57 9.51
C MET A 10 -8.87 -5.45 11.02
N ASP A 11 -7.63 -5.37 11.51
CA ASP A 11 -7.29 -5.30 12.93
C ASP A 11 -7.39 -3.86 13.49
N GLY A 12 -7.87 -2.91 12.70
CA GLY A 12 -8.10 -1.52 13.11
C GLY A 12 -6.89 -0.61 12.98
N ARG A 13 -5.77 -1.07 12.40
CA ARG A 13 -4.60 -0.22 12.11
C ARG A 13 -4.75 0.46 10.75
N LEU A 14 -4.20 1.66 10.60
CA LEU A 14 -4.04 2.28 9.28
C LEU A 14 -2.81 1.69 8.58
N GLU A 15 -2.98 1.28 7.32
CA GLU A 15 -1.88 1.05 6.38
C GLU A 15 -1.82 2.20 5.38
N VAL A 16 -0.62 2.76 5.19
CA VAL A 16 -0.38 3.93 4.35
C VAL A 16 0.58 3.57 3.23
N PHE A 17 0.16 3.85 2.00
CA PHE A 17 0.90 3.59 0.77
C PHE A 17 1.36 4.89 0.14
N VAL A 18 2.61 4.93 -0.33
CA VAL A 18 3.17 6.09 -1.02
C VAL A 18 4.06 5.67 -2.18
N ILE A 19 3.97 6.42 -3.28
CA ILE A 19 4.93 6.32 -4.38
C ILE A 19 5.97 7.42 -4.20
N ALA A 20 7.23 7.01 -4.03
CA ALA A 20 8.34 7.93 -3.90
C ALA A 20 8.84 8.44 -5.27
N SER A 21 9.76 9.40 -5.25
CA SER A 21 10.34 9.99 -6.48
C SER A 21 11.04 8.98 -7.38
N ASN A 22 11.57 7.89 -6.80
CA ASN A 22 12.17 6.77 -7.53
C ASN A 22 11.16 5.80 -8.15
N ARG A 23 9.85 6.12 -8.11
CA ARG A 23 8.75 5.27 -8.60
C ARG A 23 8.60 3.92 -7.88
N SER A 24 9.14 3.80 -6.68
CA SER A 24 8.91 2.66 -5.79
C SER A 24 7.69 2.85 -4.91
N LEU A 25 6.97 1.75 -4.67
CA LEU A 25 5.87 1.68 -3.72
C LEU A 25 6.41 1.33 -2.35
N TYR A 26 6.05 2.18 -1.39
CA TYR A 26 6.36 1.98 0.01
C TYR A 26 5.07 1.85 0.81
N VAL A 27 5.14 1.08 1.90
CA VAL A 27 4.07 0.91 2.88
C VAL A 27 4.60 1.13 4.28
N THR A 28 3.75 1.66 5.16
CA THR A 28 3.96 1.67 6.60
C THR A 28 2.61 1.47 7.29
N GLU A 29 2.62 0.91 8.49
CA GLU A 29 1.41 0.62 9.25
C GLU A 29 1.49 1.23 10.65
N GLN A 30 0.35 1.58 11.23
CA GLN A 30 0.33 1.94 12.65
C GLN A 30 0.89 0.78 13.49
N GLN A 31 1.56 1.09 14.60
CA GLN A 31 2.01 0.05 15.53
C GLN A 31 0.84 -0.58 16.29
N LYS A 32 -0.20 0.21 16.59
CA LYS A 32 -1.46 -0.23 17.19
C LYS A 32 -2.62 0.65 16.69
N PRO A 33 -3.88 0.17 16.78
CA PRO A 33 -5.04 1.00 16.46
C PRO A 33 -5.03 2.32 17.24
N ASN A 34 -5.32 3.42 16.55
CA ASN A 34 -5.37 4.79 17.09
C ASN A 34 -4.04 5.33 17.69
N GLN A 35 -2.89 4.71 17.41
CA GLN A 35 -1.59 5.27 17.79
C GLN A 35 -1.04 6.25 16.76
N ALA A 36 -0.31 7.26 17.24
CA ALA A 36 0.41 8.20 16.38
C ALA A 36 1.71 7.60 15.79
N THR A 37 2.15 6.44 16.29
CA THR A 37 3.38 5.77 15.85
C THR A 37 3.13 4.74 14.77
N PHE A 38 4.09 4.65 13.85
CA PHE A 38 4.08 3.75 12.71
C PHE A 38 5.30 2.82 12.74
N THR A 39 5.23 1.73 11.99
CA THR A 39 6.35 0.83 11.75
C THR A 39 7.40 1.49 10.87
N GLN A 40 8.54 0.81 10.66
CA GLN A 40 9.46 1.22 9.60
C GLN A 40 8.78 1.14 8.23
N VAL A 41 9.28 1.94 7.30
CA VAL A 41 8.73 1.99 5.94
C VAL A 41 9.35 0.85 5.13
N ASP A 42 8.51 0.01 4.54
CA ASP A 42 8.92 -1.13 3.72
C ASP A 42 8.69 -0.85 2.24
N GLN A 43 9.66 -1.23 1.40
CA GLN A 43 9.49 -1.18 -0.05
C GLN A 43 8.85 -2.48 -0.54
N ILE A 44 7.68 -2.37 -1.16
CA ILE A 44 6.92 -3.53 -1.66
C ILE A 44 6.85 -3.60 -3.18
N GLY A 45 7.37 -2.59 -3.89
CA GLY A 45 7.31 -2.54 -5.36
C GLY A 45 8.21 -1.49 -6.02
N GLY A 46 8.21 -1.46 -7.35
CA GLY A 46 9.03 -0.57 -8.18
C GLY A 46 8.44 -0.33 -9.57
N ASN A 47 8.89 0.72 -10.26
CA ASN A 47 8.49 1.10 -11.63
C ASN A 47 6.99 1.43 -11.80
N LEU A 48 6.43 2.20 -10.86
CA LEU A 48 5.02 2.56 -10.89
C LEU A 48 4.77 3.95 -11.49
N PRO A 49 4.18 4.07 -12.70
CA PRO A 49 3.88 5.34 -13.35
C PRO A 49 2.70 6.13 -12.77
N GLY A 50 1.95 5.61 -11.78
CA GLY A 50 0.81 6.33 -11.20
C GLY A 50 0.39 5.83 -9.82
N LEU A 51 -0.46 6.61 -9.17
CA LEU A 51 -0.89 6.48 -7.77
C LEU A 51 -1.36 5.06 -7.38
N PRO A 52 -1.05 4.59 -6.16
CA PRO A 52 -1.60 3.34 -5.64
C PRO A 52 -3.06 3.54 -5.21
N ILE A 53 -3.92 2.54 -5.44
CA ILE A 53 -5.33 2.60 -5.05
C ILE A 53 -5.67 1.40 -4.15
N PRO A 54 -5.24 1.38 -2.88
CA PRO A 54 -5.48 0.24 -1.99
C PRO A 54 -6.98 -0.06 -1.86
N ALA A 55 -7.32 -1.33 -1.93
CA ALA A 55 -8.67 -1.86 -1.79
C ALA A 55 -8.66 -3.15 -0.96
N LYS A 56 -9.83 -3.59 -0.49
CA LYS A 56 -9.98 -4.85 0.24
C LYS A 56 -10.71 -5.90 -0.58
N PHE A 57 -10.23 -7.13 -0.51
CA PHE A 57 -11.03 -8.30 -0.83
C PHE A 57 -12.13 -8.52 0.22
N HIS A 58 -13.11 -9.37 -0.09
CA HIS A 58 -14.15 -9.77 0.86
C HIS A 58 -13.58 -10.44 2.12
N ASP A 59 -12.41 -11.11 2.01
CA ASP A 59 -11.69 -11.71 3.13
C ASP A 59 -10.77 -10.73 3.86
N ASN A 60 -10.96 -9.42 3.68
CA ASN A 60 -10.22 -8.30 4.28
C ASN A 60 -8.74 -8.18 3.93
N ARG A 61 -8.19 -9.04 3.06
CA ARG A 61 -6.83 -8.84 2.55
C ARG A 61 -6.75 -7.59 1.68
N ILE A 62 -5.63 -6.88 1.76
CA ILE A 62 -5.40 -5.68 0.97
C ILE A 62 -4.82 -6.03 -0.40
N LEU A 63 -5.39 -5.41 -1.43
CA LEU A 63 -4.95 -5.38 -2.82
C LEU A 63 -4.50 -3.96 -3.16
N VAL A 64 -3.32 -3.81 -3.76
CA VAL A 64 -2.86 -2.52 -4.32
C VAL A 64 -2.69 -2.65 -5.82
N PRO A 65 -3.77 -2.42 -6.61
CA PRO A 65 -3.70 -2.39 -8.06
C PRO A 65 -2.92 -1.16 -8.52
N HIS A 66 -2.18 -1.34 -9.61
CA HIS A 66 -1.42 -0.28 -10.26
C HIS A 66 -1.24 -0.60 -11.74
N ARG A 67 -1.04 0.44 -12.55
CA ARG A 67 -0.67 0.28 -13.95
C ARG A 67 0.84 0.14 -14.07
N GLY A 68 1.32 -0.90 -14.75
CA GLY A 68 2.74 -1.07 -15.07
C GLY A 68 3.20 -0.23 -16.27
N SER A 69 4.51 -0.09 -16.45
CA SER A 69 5.11 0.57 -17.63
C SER A 69 4.81 -0.14 -18.94
N ASP A 70 4.54 -1.45 -18.89
CA ASP A 70 4.06 -2.29 -19.99
C ASP A 70 2.58 -2.04 -20.36
N LYS A 71 1.92 -1.10 -19.66
CA LYS A 71 0.50 -0.78 -19.76
C LYS A 71 -0.42 -1.89 -19.26
N ALA A 72 0.10 -2.95 -18.63
CA ALA A 72 -0.72 -3.97 -18.01
C ALA A 72 -1.17 -3.55 -16.60
N LEU A 73 -2.22 -4.21 -16.10
CA LEU A 73 -2.68 -4.07 -14.72
C LEU A 73 -1.93 -5.09 -13.85
N TRP A 74 -1.27 -4.58 -12.82
CA TRP A 74 -0.52 -5.36 -11.85
C TRP A 74 -1.07 -5.11 -10.45
N SER A 75 -0.71 -5.97 -9.50
CA SER A 75 -1.14 -5.79 -8.12
C SER A 75 -0.17 -6.37 -7.11
N PHE A 76 0.01 -5.65 -6.00
CA PHE A 76 0.54 -6.22 -4.76
C PHE A 76 -0.62 -6.74 -3.92
N GLN A 77 -0.43 -7.90 -3.28
CA GLN A 77 -1.46 -8.55 -2.47
C GLN A 77 -0.83 -9.04 -1.16
N GLN A 78 -1.48 -8.76 -0.04
CA GLN A 78 -1.14 -9.43 1.21
C GLN A 78 -1.42 -10.93 1.11
N ALA A 79 -0.48 -11.74 1.59
CA ALA A 79 -0.66 -13.17 1.73
C ALA A 79 -1.75 -13.48 2.78
N ARG A 80 -2.36 -14.66 2.68
CA ARG A 80 -3.13 -15.21 3.80
C ARG A 80 -2.14 -15.66 4.87
N SER A 81 -2.37 -15.24 6.11
CA SER A 81 -1.78 -15.85 7.30
C SER A 81 -2.46 -17.19 7.60
#